data_AF-A0A2I0D0T0-F1
#
_entry.id   AF-A0A2I0D0T0-F1
#
_cell.length_a   1.000
_cell.length_b   1.000
_cell.length_c   1.000
_cell.angle_alpha   90.00
_cell.angle_beta   90.00
_cell.angle_gamma   90.00
#
_symmetry.space_group_name_H-M   'P 1'
#
loop_
_entity.id
_entity.type
_entity.pdbx_description
1 polymer ?
#
loop_
_entity_poly.entity_id
_entity_poly.type
_entity_poly.pdbx_seq_one_letter_code
_entity_poly.pdbx_strand_id
1 'polypeptide(L)'
;MSSGWSAAGIGVLIILVLASSGCTTARIGEVTVTEGDLLIDVNNRGAPSDAFVQVTVYEVRDLHQQERLVIQQPATLQTGENSILVPAGLPPGTYKLYIYILSPAERTTATIRDINV
;
A
#
# COMPACT_ATOMS: atom_id res chain seq x y z
N MET A 1 -36.22 41.84 -3.30
CA MET A 1 -36.00 40.38 -3.28
C MET A 1 -34.58 40.11 -2.83
N SER A 2 -34.36 39.96 -1.52
CA SER A 2 -33.05 39.65 -0.95
C SER A 2 -32.84 38.14 -0.99
N SER A 3 -31.92 37.67 -1.84
CA SER A 3 -31.50 36.27 -1.91
C SER A 3 -30.75 35.88 -0.63
N GLY A 4 -31.48 35.48 0.39
CA GLY A 4 -30.94 34.84 1.57
C GLY A 4 -30.54 33.40 1.24
N TRP A 5 -29.38 33.22 0.62
CA TRP A 5 -28.72 31.91 0.64
C TRP A 5 -28.22 31.68 2.07
N SER A 6 -29.03 30.94 2.84
CA SER A 6 -28.73 30.56 4.21
C SER A 6 -27.34 29.95 4.32
N ALA A 7 -26.49 30.51 5.18
CA ALA A 7 -25.16 29.99 5.52
C ALA A 7 -25.16 28.49 5.86
N ALA A 8 -26.31 27.96 6.32
CA ALA A 8 -26.56 26.54 6.54
C ALA A 8 -26.41 25.66 5.27
N GLY A 9 -26.80 26.16 4.10
CA GLY A 9 -26.72 25.40 2.84
C GLY A 9 -25.28 25.20 2.36
N ILE A 10 -24.42 26.20 2.57
CA ILE A 10 -22.98 26.13 2.24
C ILE A 10 -22.27 25.17 3.19
N GLY A 11 -22.62 25.18 4.49
CA GLY A 11 -22.03 24.27 5.47
C GLY A 11 -22.29 22.78 5.18
N VAL A 12 -23.52 22.44 4.77
CA VAL A 12 -23.88 21.04 4.42
C VAL A 12 -23.18 20.58 3.14
N LEU A 13 -23.01 21.47 2.16
CA LEU A 13 -22.30 21.15 0.92
C LEU A 13 -20.81 20.86 1.17
N ILE A 14 -20.16 21.63 2.06
CA ILE A 14 -18.76 21.42 2.45
C ILE A 14 -18.56 20.08 3.17
N ILE A 15 -19.49 19.69 4.05
CA ILE A 15 -19.45 18.40 4.77
C ILE A 15 -19.57 17.22 3.80
N LEU A 16 -20.43 17.32 2.78
CA LEU A 16 -20.59 16.29 1.74
C LEU A 16 -19.35 16.14 0.85
N VAL A 17 -18.66 17.24 0.52
CA VAL A 17 -17.43 17.21 -0.29
C VAL A 17 -16.24 16.62 0.48
N LEU A 18 -16.21 16.76 1.80
CA LEU A 18 -15.16 16.16 2.65
C LEU A 18 -15.33 14.64 2.82
N ALA A 19 -16.54 14.10 2.64
CA ALA A 19 -16.82 12.67 2.82
C ALA A 19 -16.33 11.77 1.66
N SER A 20 -15.90 12.34 0.53
CA SER A 20 -15.34 11.59 -0.60
C SER A 20 -13.83 11.31 -0.48
N SER A 21 -13.25 11.39 0.72
CA SER A 21 -11.83 11.15 0.93
C SER A 21 -11.48 9.67 0.79
N GLY A 22 -11.15 9.25 -0.44
CA GLY A 22 -10.23 8.15 -0.76
C GLY A 22 -10.56 6.78 -0.18
N CYS A 23 -11.57 6.09 -0.72
CA CYS A 23 -11.63 4.63 -0.61
C CYS A 23 -10.53 4.02 -1.49
N THR A 24 -9.37 3.70 -0.91
CA THR A 24 -8.51 2.66 -1.48
C THR A 24 -9.05 1.32 -1.02
N THR A 25 -9.21 0.40 -1.97
CA THR A 25 -9.84 -0.88 -1.69
C THR A 25 -8.81 -1.88 -1.15
N ALA A 26 -7.58 -1.86 -1.69
CA ALA A 26 -6.46 -2.63 -1.16
C ALA A 26 -5.62 -1.81 -0.17
N ARG A 27 -5.29 -2.39 0.99
CA ARG A 27 -4.41 -1.81 2.01
C ARG A 27 -3.29 -2.79 2.36
N ILE A 28 -2.07 -2.28 2.42
CA ILE A 28 -0.89 -3.03 2.86
C ILE A 28 -0.85 -3.00 4.39
N GLY A 29 -0.78 -4.18 4.99
CA GLY A 29 -0.74 -4.41 6.43
C GLY A 29 0.68 -4.57 6.94
N GLU A 30 0.89 -5.67 7.68
CA GLU A 30 2.18 -6.06 8.23
C GLU A 30 3.07 -6.68 7.15
N VAL A 31 4.37 -6.57 7.36
CA VAL A 31 5.40 -7.18 6.51
C VAL A 31 6.33 -7.94 7.43
N THR A 32 6.32 -9.26 7.28
CA THR A 32 7.17 -10.16 8.08
C THR A 32 8.25 -10.76 7.19
N VAL A 33 9.38 -11.09 7.79
CA VAL A 33 10.50 -11.74 7.08
C VAL A 33 10.55 -13.20 7.50
N THR A 34 10.57 -14.10 6.53
CA THR A 34 10.71 -15.54 6.76
C THR A 34 11.79 -16.07 5.83
N GLU A 35 12.88 -16.59 6.39
CA GLU A 35 14.00 -17.16 5.61
C GLU A 35 14.61 -16.20 4.56
N GLY A 36 14.53 -14.88 4.80
CA GLY A 36 14.99 -13.85 3.85
C GLY A 36 13.95 -13.41 2.81
N ASP A 37 12.81 -14.09 2.76
CA ASP A 37 11.67 -13.70 1.93
C ASP A 37 10.69 -12.81 2.70
N LEU A 38 9.87 -12.06 1.97
CA LEU A 38 8.91 -11.13 2.54
C LEU A 38 7.51 -11.73 2.47
N LEU A 39 6.84 -11.83 3.61
CA LEU A 39 5.41 -12.15 3.68
C LEU A 39 4.66 -10.84 3.95
N ILE A 40 3.88 -10.40 2.96
CA ILE A 40 3.18 -9.11 2.98
C ILE A 40 1.69 -9.37 3.12
N ASP A 41 1.10 -8.83 4.19
CA ASP A 41 -0.34 -8.90 4.38
C ASP A 41 -1.05 -7.78 3.65
N VAL A 42 -2.12 -8.13 2.93
CA VAL A 42 -2.93 -7.20 2.15
C VAL A 42 -4.40 -7.43 2.47
N ASN A 43 -5.06 -6.38 2.95
CA ASN A 43 -6.50 -6.37 3.15
C ASN A 43 -7.18 -5.72 1.94
N ASN A 44 -7.92 -6.50 1.17
CA ASN A 44 -8.72 -6.04 0.02
C ASN A 44 -10.20 -5.96 0.40
N ARG A 45 -10.76 -4.76 0.38
CA ARG A 45 -12.16 -4.49 0.76
C ARG A 45 -13.14 -4.56 -0.41
N GLY A 46 -12.69 -4.89 -1.60
CA GLY A 46 -13.51 -4.88 -2.82
C GLY A 46 -13.65 -6.26 -3.42
N ALA A 47 -14.07 -6.27 -4.67
CA ALA A 47 -14.18 -7.51 -5.43
C ALA A 47 -12.80 -8.15 -5.63
N PRO A 48 -12.74 -9.49 -5.75
CA PRO A 48 -11.50 -10.15 -6.10
C PRO A 48 -10.93 -9.63 -7.42
N SER A 49 -9.62 -9.43 -7.47
CA SER A 49 -8.94 -8.88 -8.65
C SER A 49 -7.48 -9.30 -8.73
N ASP A 50 -6.96 -9.43 -9.95
CA ASP A 50 -5.54 -9.60 -10.18
C ASP A 50 -4.78 -8.27 -9.97
N ALA A 51 -3.61 -8.38 -9.33
CA ALA A 51 -2.74 -7.27 -9.01
C ALA A 51 -1.26 -7.70 -9.07
N PHE A 52 -0.37 -6.72 -8.96
CA PHE A 52 1.04 -6.95 -8.71
C PHE A 52 1.45 -6.30 -7.40
N VAL A 53 2.21 -7.04 -6.59
CA VAL A 53 2.94 -6.49 -5.46
C VAL A 53 4.35 -6.18 -5.94
N GLN A 54 4.66 -4.89 -6.08
CA GLN A 54 6.01 -4.44 -6.41
C GLN A 54 6.74 -4.05 -5.13
N VAL A 55 7.92 -4.62 -4.91
CA VAL A 55 8.79 -4.30 -3.78
C VAL A 55 10.12 -3.82 -4.32
N THR A 56 10.50 -2.59 -3.99
CA THR A 56 11.88 -2.10 -4.15
C THR A 56 12.57 -2.15 -2.80
N VAL A 57 13.73 -2.83 -2.74
CA VAL A 57 14.52 -2.99 -1.52
C VAL A 57 15.77 -2.13 -1.60
N TYR A 58 15.95 -1.29 -0.58
CA TYR A 58 17.18 -0.57 -0.34
C TYR A 58 17.88 -1.16 0.87
N GLU A 59 19.16 -1.51 0.75
CA GLU A 59 20.00 -1.78 1.92
C GLU A 59 20.42 -0.46 2.54
N VAL A 60 20.37 -0.39 3.87
CA VAL A 60 20.81 0.76 4.66
C VAL A 60 22.13 0.42 5.31
N ARG A 61 23.21 1.06 4.87
CA ARG A 61 24.56 0.87 5.43
C ARG A 61 25.28 2.19 5.51
N ASP A 62 25.95 2.44 6.63
CA ASP A 62 26.74 3.66 6.86
C ASP A 62 25.95 4.96 6.58
N LEU A 63 24.64 4.96 6.90
CA LEU A 63 23.68 6.04 6.62
C LEU A 63 23.38 6.30 5.14
N HIS A 64 23.78 5.39 4.25
CA HIS A 64 23.46 5.41 2.83
C HIS A 64 22.42 4.34 2.48
N GLN A 65 21.55 4.66 1.51
CA GLN A 65 20.61 3.73 0.91
C GLN A 65 21.13 3.28 -0.45
N GLN A 66 21.31 1.98 -0.64
CA GLN A 66 21.68 1.39 -1.92
C GLN A 66 20.56 0.48 -2.41
N GLU A 67 20.04 0.75 -3.61
CA GLU A 67 19.06 -0.14 -4.23
C GLU A 67 19.69 -1.52 -4.45
N ARG A 68 19.04 -2.55 -3.92
CA ARG A 68 19.48 -3.95 -4.04
C ARG A 68 18.73 -4.66 -5.14
N LEU A 69 17.40 -4.55 -5.12
CA LEU A 69 16.53 -5.31 -6.00
C LEU A 69 15.14 -4.66 -6.13
N VAL A 70 14.50 -4.96 -7.25
CA VAL A 70 13.10 -4.64 -7.53
C VAL A 70 12.41 -5.95 -7.92
N ILE A 71 11.39 -6.36 -7.16
CA ILE A 71 10.58 -7.54 -7.46
C ILE A 71 9.16 -7.09 -7.77
N GLN A 72 8.56 -7.70 -8.79
CA GLN A 72 7.15 -7.56 -9.10
C GLN A 72 6.49 -8.93 -9.06
N GLN A 73 5.75 -9.20 -7.98
CA GLN A 73 5.09 -10.48 -7.73
C GLN A 73 3.63 -10.40 -8.16
N PRO A 74 3.16 -11.21 -9.14
CA PRO A 74 1.74 -11.31 -9.43
C PRO A 74 1.00 -11.93 -8.24
N ALA A 75 -0.20 -11.40 -7.96
CA ALA A 75 -1.07 -11.87 -6.88
C ALA A 75 -2.54 -11.69 -7.29
N THR A 76 -3.38 -12.66 -6.92
CA THR A 76 -4.84 -12.52 -7.01
C THR A 76 -5.38 -12.17 -5.63
N LEU A 77 -5.85 -10.94 -5.46
CA LEU A 77 -6.38 -10.46 -4.19
C LEU A 77 -7.82 -10.94 -4.03
N GLN A 78 -8.08 -11.78 -3.02
CA GLN A 78 -9.43 -12.11 -2.57
C GLN A 78 -9.98 -11.01 -1.67
N THR A 79 -11.30 -10.93 -1.53
CA THR A 79 -11.93 -10.05 -0.55
C THR A 79 -11.52 -10.47 0.87
N GLY A 80 -11.06 -9.52 1.69
CA GLY A 80 -10.53 -9.75 3.03
C GLY A 80 -9.01 -9.79 3.06
N GLU A 81 -8.46 -10.60 3.97
CA GLU A 81 -7.02 -10.72 4.20
C GLU A 81 -6.37 -11.68 3.19
N ASN A 82 -5.20 -11.27 2.70
CA ASN A 82 -4.36 -12.02 1.78
C ASN A 82 -2.93 -11.95 2.30
N SER A 83 -2.19 -13.07 2.26
CA SER A 83 -0.76 -13.08 2.57
C SER A 83 0.01 -13.44 1.32
N ILE A 84 0.91 -12.54 0.91
CA ILE A 84 1.62 -12.61 -0.37
C ILE A 84 3.09 -12.82 -0.09
N LEU A 85 3.62 -13.96 -0.54
CA LEU A 85 5.03 -14.27 -0.46
C LEU A 85 5.78 -13.61 -1.63
N VAL A 86 6.79 -12.80 -1.30
CA VAL A 86 7.69 -12.16 -2.26
C VAL A 86 9.10 -12.72 -2.04
N PRO A 87 9.65 -13.49 -3.01
CA PRO A 87 10.94 -14.16 -2.85
C PRO A 87 12.09 -13.17 -3.00
N ALA A 88 12.52 -12.60 -1.88
CA ALA A 88 13.53 -11.54 -1.84
C ALA A 88 14.93 -12.06 -1.52
N GLY A 89 15.05 -13.21 -0.85
CA GLY A 89 16.34 -13.82 -0.52
C GLY A 89 17.30 -12.87 0.20
N LEU A 90 16.79 -12.05 1.11
CA LEU A 90 17.56 -11.01 1.79
C LEU A 90 18.57 -11.62 2.77
N PRO A 91 19.87 -11.32 2.65
CA PRO A 91 20.84 -11.68 3.67
C PRO A 91 20.63 -10.85 4.95
N PRO A 92 21.23 -11.24 6.09
CA PRO A 92 21.15 -10.47 7.33
C PRO A 92 21.58 -9.02 7.14
N GLY A 93 20.81 -8.07 7.67
CA GLY A 93 21.05 -6.65 7.47
C GLY A 93 19.81 -5.77 7.67
N THR A 94 20.01 -4.46 7.54
CA THR A 94 18.94 -3.46 7.67
C THR A 94 18.50 -2.96 6.31
N TYR A 95 17.20 -2.95 6.06
CA TYR A 95 16.62 -2.60 4.76
C TYR A 95 15.46 -1.63 4.87
N LYS A 96 15.29 -0.80 3.86
CA LYS A 96 14.11 0.01 3.61
C LYS A 96 13.37 -0.52 2.38
N LEU A 97 12.13 -0.93 2.58
CA LEU A 97 11.24 -1.47 1.57
C LEU A 97 10.28 -0.40 1.09
N TYR A 98 10.10 -0.30 -0.22
CA TYR A 98 9.04 0.47 -0.87
C TYR A 98 8.11 -0.53 -1.54
N ILE A 99 6.89 -0.65 -1.00
CA ILE A 99 5.94 -1.68 -1.40
C ILE A 99 4.74 -0.99 -2.06
N TYR A 100 4.38 -1.47 -3.25
CA TYR A 100 3.27 -0.98 -4.04
C TYR A 100 2.32 -2.12 -4.39
N ILE A 101 1.02 -1.89 -4.28
CA ILE A 101 -0.02 -2.73 -4.89
C ILE A 101 -0.46 -2.05 -6.18
N LEU A 102 -0.19 -2.69 -7.30
CA LEU A 102 -0.56 -2.22 -8.64
C LEU A 102 -1.74 -3.07 -9.14
N SER A 103 -2.93 -2.48 -9.16
CA SER A 103 -4.13 -3.10 -9.74
C SER A 103 -4.56 -2.31 -10.99
N PRO A 104 -4.97 -2.98 -12.08
CA PRO A 104 -5.48 -2.30 -13.27
C PRO A 104 -6.81 -1.57 -13.03
N ALA A 105 -7.58 -2.00 -12.02
CA ALA A 105 -8.91 -1.46 -11.74
C ALA A 105 -8.89 -0.25 -10.77
N GLU A 106 -7.78 0.01 -10.09
CA GLU A 106 -7.76 0.89 -8.93
C GLU A 106 -6.50 1.73 -8.75
N ARG A 107 -6.57 2.67 -7.79
CA ARG A 107 -5.43 3.47 -7.37
C ARG A 107 -4.39 2.62 -6.65
N THR A 108 -3.13 2.83 -7.01
CA THR A 108 -1.97 2.25 -6.35
C THR A 108 -1.94 2.59 -4.86
N THR A 109 -1.82 1.57 -4.02
CA THR A 109 -1.49 1.74 -2.59
C THR A 109 0.00 1.55 -2.41
N ALA A 110 0.64 2.41 -1.60
CA ALA A 110 2.06 2.33 -1.30
C ALA A 110 2.32 2.41 0.20
N THR A 111 3.34 1.69 0.68
CA THR A 111 3.90 1.89 2.02
C THR A 111 5.41 1.77 1.99
N ILE A 112 6.05 2.45 2.94
CA ILE A 112 7.47 2.29 3.23
C ILE A 112 7.60 1.56 4.55
N ARG A 113 8.51 0.58 4.62
CA ARG A 113 8.79 -0.20 5.83
C ARG A 113 10.29 -0.31 6.02
N ASP A 114 10.74 -0.17 7.26
CA ASP A 114 12.10 -0.49 7.65
C ASP A 114 12.07 -1.87 8.32
N ILE A 115 12.98 -2.75 7.91
CA ILE A 115 13.07 -4.12 8.43
C ILE A 115 14.52 -4.45 8.78
N ASN A 116 14.69 -5.37 9.72
CA ASN A 116 15.97 -5.99 10.02
C ASN A 116 15.82 -7.50 9.85
N VAL A 117 16.71 -8.08 9.05
CA VAL A 117 16.79 -9.53 8.79
C VAL A 117 17.88 -10.13 9.66
#